data_AF-A0A386PW55-F1
#
_entry.id   AF-A0A386PW55-F1
#
_cell.length_a   1.000
_cell.length_b   1.000
_cell.length_c   1.000
_cell.angle_alpha   90.00
_cell.angle_beta   90.00
_cell.angle_gamma   90.00
#
_symmetry.space_group_name_H-M   'P 1'
#
loop_
_entity.id
_entity.type
_entity.pdbx_description
1 polymer ?
#
loop_
_entity_poly.entity_id
_entity_poly.type
_entity_poly.pdbx_seq_one_letter_code
_entity_poly.pdbx_strand_id
1 'polypeptide(L)'
;MKNLVNYAVAYAEKGLSVLPMFDKQPLIKFADKPALTPDEVRKVWEKFPYAQIAIRTVNIFVIDIDTKEAHGHDGFRSIDEYAHKDLLIPTLEQETASGGRQMIYFKRSDMDMTQHIGWMPGVDVKAHVNNYFMIAPSERKGKQYKWLNHNPIVTPSKELIELISKKTISQSSYNHSNYKFSDEKTATSELFESIVNGLGETGGRNNALASFVGGLLFRNVEVKTAYELAKQANNNTPKSLPSNEFEKTFESMVKKEIRRRGGNK
;
A
#
# COMPACT_ATOMS: atom_id res chain seq x y z
N MET A 1 -9.88 -4.05 35.49
CA MET A 1 -8.95 -3.95 34.34
C MET A 1 -7.55 -4.30 34.83
N LYS A 2 -6.85 -5.21 34.12
CA LYS A 2 -5.49 -5.62 34.47
C LYS A 2 -4.52 -4.53 34.01
N ASN A 3 -3.67 -4.02 34.91
CA ASN A 3 -2.60 -3.10 34.53
C ASN A 3 -1.45 -3.91 33.91
N LEU A 4 -1.04 -3.53 32.69
CA LEU A 4 -0.04 -4.25 31.91
C LEU A 4 1.37 -3.61 31.95
N VAL A 5 1.59 -2.61 32.81
CA VAL A 5 2.85 -1.84 32.85
C VAL A 5 4.10 -2.72 32.97
N ASN A 6 4.09 -3.75 33.81
CA ASN A 6 5.26 -4.62 33.99
C ASN A 6 5.60 -5.41 32.71
N TYR A 7 4.58 -5.81 31.94
CA TYR A 7 4.80 -6.45 30.64
C TYR A 7 5.31 -5.45 29.61
N ALA A 8 4.72 -4.25 29.58
CA ALA A 8 5.14 -3.17 28.69
C ALA A 8 6.62 -2.80 28.92
N VAL A 9 7.02 -2.65 30.18
CA VAL A 9 8.41 -2.40 30.58
C VAL A 9 9.31 -3.54 30.14
N ALA A 10 8.94 -4.80 30.40
CA ALA A 10 9.75 -5.95 30.01
C ALA A 10 9.97 -6.05 28.49
N TYR A 11 8.98 -5.64 27.67
CA TYR A 11 9.17 -5.54 26.23
C TYR A 11 10.14 -4.41 25.84
N ALA A 12 10.04 -3.25 26.48
CA ALA A 12 10.94 -2.13 26.24
C ALA A 12 12.39 -2.45 26.66
N GLU A 13 12.59 -3.14 27.79
CA GLU A 13 13.90 -3.62 28.26
C GLU A 13 14.54 -4.62 27.28
N LYS A 14 13.72 -5.37 26.54
CA LYS A 14 14.17 -6.24 25.44
C LYS A 14 14.41 -5.50 24.12
N GLY A 15 14.35 -4.18 24.12
CA GLY A 15 14.59 -3.34 22.93
C GLY A 15 13.44 -3.32 21.94
N LEU A 16 12.21 -3.68 22.36
CA LEU A 16 11.02 -3.57 21.52
C LEU A 16 10.36 -2.20 21.69
N SER A 17 9.91 -1.62 20.57
CA SER A 17 9.28 -0.30 20.58
C SER A 17 7.80 -0.38 20.97
N VAL A 18 7.54 -0.25 22.27
CA VAL A 18 6.21 -0.35 22.89
C VAL A 18 5.30 0.84 22.58
N LEU A 19 4.00 0.56 22.39
CA LEU A 19 2.93 1.55 22.26
C LEU A 19 1.76 1.26 23.22
N PRO A 20 1.25 2.29 23.91
CA PRO A 20 0.00 2.22 24.67
C PRO A 20 -1.20 2.28 23.72
N MET A 21 -2.15 1.35 23.89
CA MET A 21 -3.28 1.19 22.97
C MET A 21 -4.62 1.20 23.70
N PHE A 22 -5.63 1.78 23.05
CA PHE A 22 -7.04 1.67 23.44
C PHE A 22 -7.89 1.41 22.19
N ASP A 23 -8.64 0.31 22.18
CA ASP A 23 -9.46 -0.16 21.05
C ASP A 23 -8.76 -0.06 19.67
N LYS A 24 -7.55 -0.63 19.57
CA LYS A 24 -6.64 -0.61 18.40
C LYS A 24 -6.04 0.75 18.01
N GLN A 25 -6.32 1.81 18.75
CA GLN A 25 -5.75 3.13 18.50
C GLN A 25 -4.63 3.46 19.49
N PRO A 26 -3.49 3.99 19.05
CA PRO A 26 -2.42 4.45 19.93
C PRO A 26 -2.89 5.63 20.78
N LEU A 27 -2.61 5.59 22.08
CA LEU A 27 -2.93 6.67 23.02
C LEU A 27 -1.93 7.84 22.94
N ILE A 28 -0.86 7.69 22.16
CA ILE A 28 0.19 8.70 21.96
C ILE A 28 0.54 8.82 20.49
N LYS A 29 1.01 10.02 20.09
CA LYS A 29 1.65 10.21 18.78
C LYS A 29 3.01 9.55 18.78
N PHE A 30 3.25 8.63 17.85
CA PHE A 30 4.47 7.82 17.80
C PHE A 30 5.17 7.79 16.43
N ALA A 31 4.48 8.16 15.35
CA ALA A 31 5.05 8.14 14.01
C ALA A 31 6.30 9.02 13.98
N ASP A 32 7.38 8.47 13.40
CA ASP A 32 8.69 9.13 13.23
C ASP A 32 9.33 9.60 14.55
N LYS A 33 8.91 9.02 15.68
CA LYS A 33 9.51 9.25 17.00
C LYS A 33 10.35 8.05 17.44
N PRO A 34 11.34 8.27 18.32
CA PRO A 34 12.09 7.19 18.95
C PRO A 34 11.17 6.26 19.76
N ALA A 35 11.67 5.05 20.04
CA ALA A 35 11.00 4.13 20.95
C ALA A 35 11.00 4.70 22.38
N LEU A 36 9.95 4.40 23.15
CA LEU A 36 9.89 4.77 24.56
C LEU A 36 10.93 3.97 25.36
N THR A 37 11.62 4.64 26.26
CA THR A 37 12.43 4.02 27.30
C THR A 37 11.54 3.33 28.35
N PRO A 38 12.07 2.36 29.12
CA PRO A 38 11.32 1.73 30.22
C PRO A 38 10.68 2.74 31.20
N ASP A 39 11.38 3.83 31.53
CA ASP A 39 10.86 4.87 32.43
C ASP A 39 9.73 5.68 31.78
N GLU A 40 9.84 6.00 30.49
CA GLU A 40 8.75 6.64 29.75
C GLU A 40 7.53 5.73 29.64
N VAL A 41 7.73 4.42 29.44
CA VAL A 41 6.64 3.44 29.46
C VAL A 41 5.93 3.46 30.82
N ARG A 42 6.66 3.49 31.95
CA ARG A 42 6.05 3.60 33.28
C ARG A 42 5.18 4.85 33.40
N LYS A 43 5.72 6.02 33.04
CA LYS A 43 4.99 7.30 33.07
C LYS A 43 3.74 7.29 32.20
N VAL A 44 3.80 6.66 31.03
CA VAL A 44 2.64 6.51 30.13
C VAL A 44 1.56 5.64 30.77
N TRP A 45 1.93 4.54 31.43
CA TRP A 45 0.96 3.66 32.10
C TRP A 45 0.44 4.21 33.43
N GLU A 46 1.15 5.13 34.09
CA GLU A 46 0.58 5.93 35.19
C GLU A 46 -0.60 6.78 34.70
N LYS A 47 -0.45 7.40 33.53
CA LYS A 47 -1.51 8.19 32.89
C LYS A 47 -2.63 7.31 32.30
N PHE A 48 -2.29 6.15 31.77
CA PHE A 48 -3.24 5.21 31.15
C PHE A 48 -3.12 3.80 31.74
N PRO A 49 -3.57 3.55 32.98
CA PRO A 49 -3.40 2.26 33.66
C PRO A 49 -4.10 1.07 32.97
N TYR A 50 -5.04 1.37 32.09
CA TYR A 50 -5.84 0.42 31.31
C TYR A 50 -5.27 0.13 29.92
N ALA A 51 -4.19 0.80 29.53
CA ALA A 51 -3.63 0.68 28.19
C ALA A 51 -3.21 -0.76 27.87
N GLN A 52 -3.63 -1.20 26.69
CA GLN A 52 -3.15 -2.42 26.06
C GLN A 52 -1.80 -2.16 25.39
N ILE A 53 -1.10 -3.22 25.00
CA ILE A 53 0.26 -3.15 24.46
C ILE A 53 0.24 -3.48 22.96
N ALA A 54 0.84 -2.61 22.15
CA ALA A 54 1.30 -2.96 20.82
C ALA A 54 2.81 -2.77 20.71
N ILE A 55 3.43 -3.45 19.74
CA ILE A 55 4.83 -3.25 19.38
C ILE A 55 4.89 -2.69 17.97
N ARG A 56 5.68 -1.62 17.79
CA ARG A 56 6.01 -1.08 16.47
C ARG A 56 6.97 -2.00 15.75
N THR A 57 6.80 -2.13 14.45
CA THR A 57 7.64 -2.96 13.60
C THR A 57 8.90 -2.19 13.16
N VAL A 58 9.69 -1.73 14.15
CA VAL A 58 10.95 -0.99 13.94
C VAL A 58 12.08 -1.96 13.60
N ASN A 59 12.48 -2.78 14.57
CA ASN A 59 13.53 -3.81 14.49
C ASN A 59 12.97 -5.23 14.27
N ILE A 60 11.64 -5.38 14.31
CA ILE A 60 10.93 -6.62 14.04
C ILE A 60 9.89 -6.41 12.95
N PHE A 61 9.44 -7.50 12.35
CA PHE A 61 8.24 -7.53 11.51
C PHE A 61 7.37 -8.72 11.91
N VAL A 62 6.13 -8.71 11.44
CA VAL A 62 5.18 -9.79 11.71
C VAL A 62 4.55 -10.28 10.42
N ILE A 63 4.45 -11.60 10.28
CA ILE A 63 3.56 -12.26 9.33
C ILE A 63 2.25 -12.53 10.09
N ASP A 64 1.19 -11.84 9.68
CA ASP A 64 -0.13 -11.84 10.32
C ASP A 64 -1.09 -12.66 9.47
N ILE A 65 -1.52 -13.79 10.02
CA ILE A 65 -2.30 -14.84 9.36
C ILE A 65 -3.72 -14.78 9.91
N ASP A 66 -4.65 -14.39 9.07
CA ASP A 66 -6.06 -14.21 9.41
C ASP A 66 -6.88 -15.50 9.27
N THR A 67 -7.95 -15.59 10.05
CA THR A 67 -8.96 -16.66 9.92
C THR A 67 -10.04 -16.29 8.91
N LYS A 68 -10.60 -17.32 8.25
CA LYS A 68 -11.69 -17.16 7.29
C LYS A 68 -12.94 -16.57 7.94
N GLU A 69 -13.26 -16.99 9.16
CA GLU A 69 -14.46 -16.56 9.90
C GLU A 69 -14.42 -15.08 10.24
N ALA A 70 -13.24 -14.52 10.52
CA ALA A 70 -13.10 -13.13 10.92
C ALA A 70 -12.81 -12.18 9.75
N HIS A 71 -12.22 -12.68 8.66
CA HIS A 71 -11.65 -11.84 7.59
C HIS A 71 -12.04 -12.26 6.17
N GLY A 72 -12.85 -13.31 6.00
CA GLY A 72 -13.33 -13.79 4.69
C GLY A 72 -12.29 -14.55 3.86
N HIS A 73 -11.03 -14.58 4.30
CA HIS A 73 -9.92 -15.27 3.65
C HIS A 73 -9.23 -16.24 4.62
N ASP A 74 -8.88 -17.42 4.12
CA ASP A 74 -8.23 -18.46 4.92
C ASP A 74 -6.70 -18.34 4.80
N GLY A 75 -6.11 -17.55 5.71
CA GLY A 75 -4.67 -17.34 5.73
C GLY A 75 -3.89 -18.61 6.08
N PHE A 76 -4.45 -19.48 6.91
CA PHE A 76 -3.84 -20.75 7.29
C PHE A 76 -3.68 -21.67 6.08
N ARG A 77 -4.76 -21.81 5.29
CA ARG A 77 -4.70 -22.53 4.02
C ARG A 77 -3.66 -21.92 3.07
N SER A 78 -3.59 -20.60 2.99
CA SER A 78 -2.62 -19.92 2.13
C SER A 78 -1.18 -20.20 2.54
N ILE A 79 -0.89 -20.31 3.83
CA ILE A 79 0.43 -20.72 4.35
C ILE A 79 0.69 -22.21 4.06
N ASP A 80 -0.30 -23.08 4.25
CA ASP A 80 -0.15 -24.52 4.01
C ASP A 80 0.15 -24.87 2.54
N GLU A 81 -0.47 -24.12 1.62
CA GLU A 81 -0.28 -24.22 0.17
C GLU A 81 0.93 -23.41 -0.34
N TYR A 82 1.57 -22.62 0.51
CA TYR A 82 2.70 -21.78 0.11
C TYR A 82 3.91 -22.65 -0.29
N ALA A 83 4.35 -22.50 -1.55
CA ALA A 83 5.42 -23.31 -2.13
C ALA A 83 6.76 -23.20 -1.36
N HIS A 84 6.99 -22.07 -0.68
CA HIS A 84 8.21 -21.80 0.09
C HIS A 84 7.94 -21.78 1.61
N LYS A 85 6.95 -22.53 2.10
CA LYS A 85 6.62 -22.57 3.54
C LYS A 85 7.75 -23.08 4.42
N ASP A 86 8.69 -23.83 3.86
CA ASP A 86 9.92 -24.27 4.51
C ASP A 86 10.83 -23.10 4.92
N LEU A 87 10.72 -21.95 4.25
CA LEU A 87 11.43 -20.73 4.63
C LEU A 87 10.81 -20.03 5.85
N LEU A 88 9.58 -20.35 6.21
CA LEU A 88 8.90 -19.85 7.42
C LEU A 88 9.35 -20.62 8.65
N ILE A 89 10.63 -20.44 9.02
CA ILE A 89 11.25 -21.15 10.14
C ILE A 89 10.55 -20.84 11.47
N PRO A 90 10.47 -21.81 12.41
CA PRO A 90 9.85 -21.58 13.71
C PRO A 90 10.42 -20.37 14.44
N THR A 91 9.53 -19.53 14.94
CA THR A 91 9.86 -18.30 15.67
C THR A 91 8.85 -18.08 16.80
N LEU A 92 8.94 -16.98 17.53
CA LEU A 92 7.94 -16.60 18.52
C LEU A 92 6.58 -16.35 17.83
N GLU A 93 5.55 -17.08 18.27
CA GLU A 93 4.20 -17.00 17.71
C GLU A 93 3.16 -16.67 18.77
N GLN A 94 2.14 -15.90 18.36
CA GLN A 94 0.95 -15.66 19.18
C GLN A 94 -0.35 -15.87 18.39
N GLU A 95 -1.39 -16.23 19.12
CA GLU A 95 -2.78 -16.22 18.69
C GLU A 95 -3.33 -14.80 18.83
N THR A 96 -4.04 -14.31 17.80
CA THR A 96 -4.69 -13.00 17.85
C THR A 96 -6.05 -13.08 18.54
N ALA A 97 -6.58 -11.94 18.98
CA ALA A 97 -7.91 -11.91 19.58
C ALA A 97 -9.06 -12.39 18.64
N SER A 98 -8.83 -12.48 17.33
CA SER A 98 -9.78 -13.05 16.34
C SER A 98 -9.53 -14.53 16.02
N GLY A 99 -8.55 -15.17 16.67
CA GLY A 99 -8.16 -16.58 16.41
C GLY A 99 -7.16 -16.76 15.27
N GLY A 100 -6.62 -15.66 14.72
CA GLY A 100 -5.51 -15.70 13.76
C GLY A 100 -4.17 -16.01 14.42
N ARG A 101 -3.10 -16.02 13.64
CA ARG A 101 -1.74 -16.30 14.10
C ARG A 101 -0.77 -15.22 13.65
N GLN A 102 0.13 -14.83 14.53
CA GLN A 102 1.21 -13.89 14.23
C GLN A 102 2.56 -14.53 14.46
N MET A 103 3.38 -14.62 13.41
CA MET A 103 4.77 -15.06 13.48
C MET A 103 5.68 -13.84 13.52
N ILE A 104 6.50 -13.72 14.58
CA ILE A 104 7.31 -12.52 14.84
C ILE A 104 8.76 -12.81 14.47
N TYR A 105 9.37 -11.94 13.67
CA TYR A 105 10.76 -12.10 13.21
C TYR A 105 11.57 -10.83 13.47
N PHE A 106 12.88 -10.99 13.69
CA PHE A 106 13.80 -9.85 13.63
C PHE A 106 13.99 -9.42 12.17
N LYS A 107 14.07 -8.11 11.95
CA LYS A 107 14.54 -7.60 10.66
C LYS A 107 16.03 -7.86 10.50
N ARG A 108 16.42 -8.10 9.26
CA ARG A 108 17.82 -8.18 8.86
C ARG A 108 18.43 -6.79 8.85
N SER A 109 19.62 -6.61 9.43
CA SER A 109 20.33 -5.33 9.39
C SER A 109 21.02 -5.07 8.04
N ASP A 110 21.17 -6.11 7.21
CA ASP A 110 21.83 -6.07 5.91
C ASP A 110 20.85 -5.97 4.73
N MET A 111 19.55 -5.80 4.99
CA MET A 111 18.51 -5.70 3.95
C MET A 111 17.38 -4.77 4.39
N ASP A 112 16.88 -3.98 3.43
CA ASP A 112 15.63 -3.27 3.61
C ASP A 112 14.44 -4.23 3.51
N MET A 113 13.39 -3.92 4.25
CA MET A 113 12.16 -4.71 4.26
C MET A 113 10.95 -3.81 4.05
N THR A 114 10.17 -4.10 3.01
CA THR A 114 8.91 -3.42 2.74
C THR A 114 7.75 -4.13 3.43
N GLN A 115 6.75 -3.37 3.88
CA GLN A 115 5.47 -3.99 4.24
C GLN A 115 4.80 -4.58 2.99
N HIS A 116 4.03 -5.66 3.16
CA HIS A 116 3.27 -6.30 2.10
C HIS A 116 1.90 -6.71 2.66
N ILE A 117 0.92 -5.80 2.57
CA ILE A 117 -0.46 -6.07 2.97
C ILE A 117 -1.12 -6.87 1.85
N GLY A 118 -1.75 -7.99 2.18
CA GLY A 118 -2.25 -8.96 1.22
C GLY A 118 -1.13 -9.69 0.47
N TRP A 119 -0.04 -10.06 1.16
CA TRP A 119 1.04 -10.86 0.58
C TRP A 119 0.52 -12.17 -0.01
N MET A 120 -0.43 -12.80 0.68
CA MET A 120 -1.27 -13.89 0.19
C MET A 120 -2.71 -13.68 0.70
N PRO A 121 -3.72 -14.38 0.16
CA PRO A 121 -5.08 -14.30 0.69
C PRO A 121 -5.13 -14.58 2.20
N GLY A 122 -5.51 -13.58 3.00
CA GLY A 122 -5.55 -13.71 4.46
C GLY A 122 -4.17 -13.72 5.15
N VAL A 123 -3.10 -13.29 4.47
CA VAL A 123 -1.76 -13.16 5.06
C VAL A 123 -1.18 -11.78 4.74
N ASP A 124 -0.87 -11.02 5.80
CA ASP A 124 -0.20 -9.74 5.72
C ASP A 124 1.24 -9.83 6.24
N VAL A 125 2.12 -9.01 5.69
CA VAL A 125 3.44 -8.73 6.27
C VAL A 125 3.52 -7.27 6.72
N LYS A 126 3.56 -7.06 8.04
CA LYS A 126 3.64 -5.72 8.65
C LYS A 126 5.09 -5.45 9.04
N ALA A 127 5.76 -4.57 8.28
CA ALA A 127 7.18 -4.29 8.44
C ALA A 127 7.57 -2.80 8.45
N HIS A 128 6.65 -1.88 8.14
CA HIS A 128 6.97 -0.45 8.12
C HIS A 128 7.20 0.09 9.54
N VAL A 129 8.20 0.97 9.75
CA VAL A 129 8.58 1.48 11.09
C VAL A 129 7.48 2.21 11.87
N ASN A 130 6.47 2.72 11.15
CA ASN A 130 5.26 3.36 11.71
C ASN A 130 4.04 2.42 11.75
N ASN A 131 4.21 1.14 11.42
CA ASN A 131 3.19 0.11 11.61
C ASN A 131 3.42 -0.59 12.96
N TYR A 132 2.39 -1.29 13.45
CA TYR A 132 2.41 -1.94 14.75
C TYR A 132 1.44 -3.13 14.78
N PHE A 133 1.61 -4.01 15.74
CA PHE A 133 0.68 -5.10 16.04
C PHE A 133 0.46 -5.19 17.55
N MET A 134 -0.75 -5.57 17.96
CA MET A 134 -1.07 -5.83 19.36
C MET A 134 -0.31 -7.07 19.84
N ILE A 135 0.21 -7.07 21.06
CA ILE A 135 1.02 -8.18 21.59
C ILE A 135 0.39 -8.77 22.86
N ALA A 136 0.57 -10.07 23.10
CA ALA A 136 0.22 -10.70 24.37
C ALA A 136 0.87 -9.95 25.55
N PRO A 137 0.21 -9.83 26.72
CA PRO A 137 -1.08 -10.41 27.07
C PRO A 137 -2.27 -9.45 26.81
N SER A 138 -2.17 -8.56 25.82
CA SER A 138 -3.23 -7.57 25.51
C SER A 138 -4.57 -8.24 25.19
N GLU A 139 -5.65 -7.49 25.34
CA GLU A 139 -7.00 -7.93 25.02
C GLU A 139 -7.72 -6.98 24.06
N ARG A 140 -8.73 -7.52 23.38
CA ARG A 140 -9.67 -6.78 22.54
C ARG A 140 -11.04 -7.43 22.65
N LYS A 141 -12.06 -6.63 22.99
CA LYS A 141 -13.47 -7.07 23.08
C LYS A 141 -13.63 -8.37 23.92
N GLY A 142 -12.91 -8.45 25.04
CA GLY A 142 -12.93 -9.60 25.95
C GLY A 142 -12.14 -10.83 25.48
N LYS A 143 -11.47 -10.77 24.31
CA LYS A 143 -10.60 -11.84 23.81
C LYS A 143 -9.14 -11.42 23.91
N GLN A 144 -8.28 -12.34 24.36
CA GLN A 144 -6.88 -12.06 24.66
C GLN A 144 -5.96 -12.54 23.53
N TYR A 145 -4.87 -11.79 23.29
CA TYR A 145 -3.71 -12.27 22.54
C TYR A 145 -2.89 -13.22 23.43
N LYS A 146 -2.52 -14.39 22.91
CA LYS A 146 -1.88 -15.46 23.69
C LYS A 146 -0.65 -15.99 22.98
N TRP A 147 0.42 -16.22 23.73
CA TRP A 147 1.59 -16.91 23.19
C TRP A 147 1.23 -18.35 22.82
N LEU A 148 1.49 -18.74 21.58
CA LEU A 148 1.34 -20.12 21.09
C LEU A 148 2.58 -20.95 21.42
N ASN A 149 3.73 -20.31 21.50
CA ASN A 149 5.00 -20.91 21.88
C ASN A 149 5.86 -19.90 22.68
N HIS A 150 7.02 -20.34 23.15
CA HIS A 150 8.01 -19.49 23.82
C HIS A 150 9.37 -19.55 23.10
N ASN A 151 9.33 -19.74 21.78
CA ASN A 151 10.54 -19.78 20.97
C ASN A 151 11.22 -18.40 20.97
N PRO A 152 12.56 -18.34 20.80
CA PRO A 152 13.20 -17.06 20.53
C PRO A 152 12.67 -16.46 19.21
N ILE A 153 12.65 -15.13 19.14
CA ILE A 153 12.47 -14.44 17.85
C ILE A 153 13.72 -14.70 17.02
N VAL A 154 13.56 -15.18 15.78
CA VAL A 154 14.68 -15.47 14.87
C VAL A 154 14.78 -14.45 13.75
N THR A 155 15.95 -14.35 13.15
CA THR A 155 16.18 -13.60 11.91
C THR A 155 16.00 -14.53 10.72
N PRO A 156 15.12 -14.21 9.75
CA PRO A 156 14.85 -15.08 8.61
C PRO A 156 15.99 -15.10 7.59
N SER A 157 15.91 -16.04 6.65
CA SER A 157 16.81 -16.09 5.50
C SER A 157 16.65 -14.86 4.59
N LYS A 158 17.68 -14.55 3.80
CA LYS A 158 17.60 -13.50 2.78
C LYS A 158 16.52 -13.80 1.74
N GLU A 159 16.43 -15.07 1.35
CA GLU A 159 15.47 -15.57 0.38
C GLU A 159 14.02 -15.28 0.78
N LEU A 160 13.65 -15.46 2.06
CA LEU A 160 12.31 -15.11 2.53
C LEU A 160 12.04 -13.61 2.39
N ILE A 161 13.01 -12.76 2.79
CA ILE A 161 12.88 -11.31 2.67
C ILE A 161 12.72 -10.89 1.21
N GLU A 162 13.48 -11.49 0.29
CA GLU A 162 13.35 -11.25 -1.15
C GLU A 162 11.98 -11.68 -1.68
N LEU A 163 11.45 -12.83 -1.26
CA LEU A 163 10.12 -13.30 -1.67
C LEU A 163 9.00 -12.40 -1.16
N ILE A 164 9.11 -11.89 0.07
CA ILE A 164 8.16 -10.91 0.62
C ILE A 164 8.25 -9.58 -0.12
N SER A 165 9.47 -9.14 -0.45
CA SER A 165 9.74 -7.82 -1.04
C SER A 165 9.57 -7.79 -2.55
N LYS A 166 9.55 -8.95 -3.21
CA LYS A 166 9.06 -9.10 -4.58
C LYS A 166 7.61 -8.64 -4.57
N LYS A 167 7.39 -7.38 -4.91
CA LYS A 167 6.13 -6.96 -5.49
C LYS A 167 5.93 -7.89 -6.66
N THR A 168 5.06 -8.87 -6.50
CA THR A 168 4.46 -9.53 -7.64
C THR A 168 3.98 -8.37 -8.50
N ILE A 169 4.59 -8.18 -9.67
CA ILE A 169 3.84 -7.61 -10.79
C ILE A 169 2.80 -8.69 -11.05
N SER A 170 1.83 -8.83 -10.15
CA SER A 170 0.67 -9.61 -10.42
C SER A 170 0.04 -8.85 -11.56
N GLN A 171 -0.01 -9.49 -12.71
CA GLN A 171 -1.13 -9.30 -13.62
C GLN A 171 -2.38 -9.45 -12.76
N SER A 172 -2.81 -8.36 -12.15
CA SER A 172 -4.09 -8.33 -11.50
C SER A 172 -5.05 -8.61 -12.63
N SER A 173 -5.73 -9.76 -12.56
CA SER A 173 -7.04 -9.91 -13.17
C SER A 173 -7.95 -8.90 -12.45
N TYR A 174 -7.78 -7.63 -12.79
CA TYR A 174 -8.58 -6.52 -12.33
C TYR A 174 -9.96 -6.77 -12.90
N ASN A 175 -10.86 -7.32 -12.08
CA ASN A 175 -12.27 -7.49 -12.43
C ASN A 175 -12.87 -6.09 -12.58
N HIS A 176 -12.92 -5.60 -13.82
CA HIS A 176 -13.51 -4.30 -14.18
C HIS A 176 -14.99 -4.19 -13.76
N SER A 177 -15.64 -5.31 -13.43
CA SER A 177 -17.06 -5.42 -13.11
C SER A 177 -17.50 -4.80 -11.78
N ASN A 178 -16.58 -4.52 -10.85
CA ASN A 178 -16.94 -3.94 -9.54
C ASN A 178 -16.77 -2.41 -9.46
N TYR A 179 -16.19 -1.78 -10.48
CA TYR A 179 -16.10 -0.32 -10.55
C TYR A 179 -17.34 0.22 -11.25
N LYS A 180 -18.26 0.83 -10.48
CA LYS A 180 -19.40 1.54 -11.05
C LYS A 180 -18.92 2.89 -11.59
N PHE A 181 -18.85 3.03 -12.91
CA PHE A 181 -18.70 4.33 -13.55
C PHE A 181 -19.89 5.22 -13.17
N SER A 182 -19.63 6.50 -12.87
CA SER A 182 -20.65 7.52 -13.05
C SER A 182 -20.83 7.72 -14.56
N ASP A 183 -22.07 7.85 -15.04
CA ASP A 183 -22.33 8.15 -16.46
C ASP A 183 -21.82 9.55 -16.88
N GLU A 184 -21.44 10.38 -15.91
CA GLU A 184 -20.87 11.71 -16.13
C GLU A 184 -19.38 11.62 -16.49
N LYS A 185 -19.06 11.76 -17.78
CA LYS A 185 -17.70 11.98 -18.25
C LYS A 185 -17.33 13.45 -18.16
N THR A 186 -16.11 13.73 -17.71
CA THR A 186 -15.52 15.06 -17.75
C THR A 186 -14.64 15.22 -18.98
N ALA A 187 -14.41 16.46 -19.42
CA ALA A 187 -13.46 16.74 -20.50
C ALA A 187 -12.03 16.21 -20.20
N THR A 188 -11.68 15.96 -18.93
CA THR A 188 -10.38 15.40 -18.55
C THR A 188 -10.39 13.87 -18.64
N SER A 189 -11.48 13.20 -18.28
CA SER A 189 -11.59 11.74 -18.47
C SER A 189 -11.62 11.37 -19.95
N GLU A 190 -12.31 12.15 -20.78
CA GLU A 190 -12.32 11.95 -22.24
C GLU A 190 -10.94 12.10 -22.86
N LEU A 191 -10.12 13.05 -22.38
CA LEU A 191 -8.72 13.17 -22.82
C LEU A 191 -7.93 11.90 -22.49
N PHE A 192 -8.02 11.40 -21.26
CA PHE A 192 -7.28 10.19 -20.90
C PHE A 192 -7.74 8.97 -21.69
N GLU A 193 -9.05 8.82 -21.87
CA GLU A 193 -9.61 7.73 -22.66
C GLU A 193 -9.22 7.81 -24.15
N SER A 194 -9.12 9.01 -24.73
CA SER A 194 -8.73 9.21 -26.14
C SER A 194 -7.28 8.78 -26.43
N ILE A 195 -6.41 8.78 -25.41
CA ILE A 195 -5.04 8.24 -25.57
C ILE A 195 -5.10 6.75 -25.91
N VAL A 196 -5.99 6.02 -25.24
CA VAL A 196 -6.10 4.56 -25.37
C VAL A 196 -7.03 4.18 -26.53
N ASN A 197 -8.18 4.82 -26.62
CA ASN A 197 -9.24 4.49 -27.57
C ASN A 197 -9.05 5.17 -28.94
N GLY A 198 -8.08 6.08 -29.05
CA GLY A 198 -7.82 6.86 -30.25
C GLY A 198 -8.83 7.99 -30.49
N LEU A 199 -8.83 8.53 -31.70
CA LEU A 199 -9.49 9.78 -32.08
C LEU A 199 -10.83 9.55 -32.82
N GLY A 200 -11.45 8.37 -32.63
CA GLY A 200 -12.73 7.98 -33.23
C GLY A 200 -12.63 7.17 -34.53
N GLU A 201 -13.74 6.55 -34.93
CA GLU A 201 -13.75 5.49 -35.96
C GLU A 201 -13.99 5.98 -37.40
N THR A 202 -14.81 7.02 -37.64
CA THR A 202 -15.07 7.55 -39.00
C THR A 202 -15.39 9.05 -39.04
N GLY A 203 -14.74 9.79 -39.96
CA GLY A 203 -14.95 11.23 -40.17
C GLY A 203 -14.46 12.14 -39.03
N GLY A 204 -13.93 13.34 -39.34
CA GLY A 204 -13.62 14.34 -38.30
C GLY A 204 -12.41 14.07 -37.38
N ARG A 205 -11.55 13.08 -37.67
CA ARG A 205 -10.34 12.76 -36.88
C ARG A 205 -9.37 13.93 -36.73
N ASN A 206 -9.29 14.79 -37.75
CA ASN A 206 -8.54 16.05 -37.68
C ASN A 206 -9.12 17.01 -36.62
N ASN A 207 -10.46 17.11 -36.54
CA ASN A 207 -11.13 17.91 -35.52
C ASN A 207 -10.96 17.28 -34.13
N ALA A 208 -11.01 15.94 -34.02
CA ALA A 208 -10.75 15.23 -32.78
C ALA A 208 -9.31 15.43 -32.30
N LEU A 209 -8.32 15.32 -33.18
CA LEU A 209 -6.91 15.64 -32.90
C LEU A 209 -6.75 17.10 -32.45
N ALA A 210 -7.41 18.03 -33.13
CA ALA A 210 -7.36 19.45 -32.78
C ALA A 210 -7.93 19.72 -31.38
N SER A 211 -9.09 19.13 -31.07
CA SER A 211 -9.71 19.22 -29.74
C SER A 211 -8.84 18.57 -28.65
N PHE A 212 -8.26 17.42 -28.95
CA PHE A 212 -7.36 16.70 -28.05
C PHE A 212 -6.10 17.51 -27.71
N VAL A 213 -5.38 17.98 -28.73
CA VAL A 213 -4.18 18.81 -28.56
C VAL A 213 -4.53 20.13 -27.87
N GLY A 214 -5.63 20.78 -28.24
CA GLY A 214 -6.11 21.98 -27.58
C GLY A 214 -6.43 21.75 -26.10
N GLY A 215 -7.05 20.62 -25.76
CA GLY A 215 -7.36 20.25 -24.38
C GLY A 215 -6.13 20.01 -23.51
N LEU A 216 -5.07 19.40 -24.08
CA LEU A 216 -3.78 19.21 -23.40
C LEU A 216 -3.07 20.55 -23.15
N LEU A 217 -2.97 21.39 -24.19
CA LEU A 217 -2.29 22.68 -24.10
C LEU A 217 -3.02 23.66 -23.17
N PHE A 218 -4.36 23.64 -23.16
CA PHE A 218 -5.17 24.43 -22.23
C PHE A 218 -4.90 24.06 -20.76
N ARG A 219 -4.64 22.78 -20.49
CA ARG A 219 -4.26 22.24 -19.16
C ARG A 219 -2.77 22.37 -18.85
N ASN A 220 -2.05 23.15 -19.65
CA ASN A 220 -0.63 23.44 -19.47
C ASN A 220 0.31 22.22 -19.58
N VAL A 221 -0.10 21.20 -20.34
CA VAL A 221 0.81 20.12 -20.74
C VAL A 221 1.88 20.70 -21.68
N GLU A 222 3.15 20.41 -21.42
CA GLU A 222 4.24 20.89 -22.26
C GLU A 222 4.10 20.41 -23.71
N VAL A 223 4.49 21.26 -24.67
CA VAL A 223 4.32 20.99 -26.11
C VAL A 223 4.93 19.65 -26.52
N LYS A 224 6.12 19.31 -26.01
CA LYS A 224 6.78 18.03 -26.31
C LYS A 224 5.97 16.84 -25.78
N THR A 225 5.48 16.92 -24.56
CA THR A 225 4.63 15.87 -23.97
C THR A 225 3.29 15.78 -24.69
N ALA A 226 2.69 16.91 -25.06
CA ALA A 226 1.46 16.95 -25.82
C ALA A 226 1.61 16.31 -27.21
N TYR A 227 2.78 16.47 -27.85
CA TYR A 227 3.11 15.82 -29.11
C TYR A 227 3.13 14.29 -28.97
N GLU A 228 3.84 13.76 -27.97
CA GLU A 228 3.91 12.32 -27.75
C GLU A 228 2.53 11.72 -27.41
N LEU A 229 1.73 12.41 -26.60
CA LEU A 229 0.37 11.98 -26.28
C LEU A 229 -0.53 11.98 -27.51
N ALA A 230 -0.45 13.02 -28.34
CA ALA A 230 -1.21 13.12 -29.59
C ALA A 230 -0.81 12.03 -30.59
N LYS A 231 0.50 11.73 -30.66
CA LYS A 231 1.03 10.66 -31.50
C LYS A 231 0.55 9.28 -31.06
N GLN A 232 0.54 9.02 -29.75
CA GLN A 232 -0.03 7.79 -29.19
C GLN A 232 -1.51 7.65 -29.49
N ALA A 233 -2.31 8.70 -29.27
CA ALA A 233 -3.74 8.70 -29.60
C ALA A 233 -3.99 8.44 -31.10
N ASN A 234 -3.21 9.08 -31.98
CA ASN A 234 -3.32 8.86 -33.42
C ASN A 234 -2.94 7.43 -33.83
N ASN A 235 -1.88 6.86 -33.25
CA ASN A 235 -1.45 5.48 -33.52
C ASN A 235 -2.47 4.44 -33.04
N ASN A 236 -3.17 4.73 -31.94
CA ASN A 236 -4.25 3.88 -31.42
C ASN A 236 -5.58 4.07 -32.18
N THR A 237 -5.63 4.95 -33.17
CA THR A 237 -6.82 5.16 -34.01
C THR A 237 -6.82 4.15 -35.18
N PRO A 238 -7.85 3.30 -35.34
CA PRO A 238 -7.88 2.23 -36.35
C PRO A 238 -7.60 2.69 -37.80
N LYS A 239 -8.00 3.92 -38.14
CA LYS A 239 -7.60 4.62 -39.36
C LYS A 239 -6.89 5.91 -38.96
N SER A 240 -5.62 5.82 -38.58
CA SER A 240 -4.84 6.96 -38.15
C SER A 240 -4.72 8.03 -39.23
N LEU A 241 -4.52 9.29 -38.82
CA LEU A 241 -4.16 10.36 -39.74
C LEU A 241 -2.76 10.09 -40.32
N PRO A 242 -2.54 10.29 -41.63
CA PRO A 242 -1.21 10.28 -42.20
C PRO A 242 -0.31 11.33 -41.55
N SER A 243 1.00 11.09 -41.49
CA SER A 243 1.95 11.95 -40.77
C SER A 243 1.86 13.42 -41.17
N ASN A 244 1.68 13.72 -42.45
CA ASN A 244 1.55 15.10 -42.93
C ASN A 244 0.28 15.81 -42.42
N GLU A 245 -0.83 15.10 -42.27
CA GLU A 245 -2.10 15.64 -41.76
C GLU A 245 -2.05 15.78 -40.24
N PHE A 246 -1.44 14.82 -39.55
CA PHE A 246 -1.15 14.89 -38.12
C PHE A 246 -0.30 16.12 -37.78
N GLU A 247 0.86 16.28 -38.44
CA GLU A 247 1.79 17.39 -38.17
C GLU A 247 1.13 18.74 -38.42
N LYS A 248 0.44 18.90 -39.56
CA LYS A 248 -0.30 20.14 -39.87
C LYS A 248 -1.31 20.49 -38.79
N THR A 249 -2.06 19.51 -38.29
CA THR A 249 -3.08 19.71 -37.27
C THR A 249 -2.45 20.08 -35.92
N PHE A 250 -1.40 19.35 -35.53
CA PHE A 250 -0.68 19.60 -34.29
C PHE A 250 -0.05 21.00 -34.27
N GLU A 251 0.70 21.36 -35.31
CA GLU A 251 1.32 22.68 -35.43
C GLU A 251 0.28 23.82 -35.41
N SER A 252 -0.86 23.63 -36.09
CA SER A 252 -1.94 24.61 -36.11
C SER A 252 -2.45 24.91 -34.69
N MET A 253 -2.62 23.87 -33.86
CA MET A 253 -3.07 24.01 -32.48
C MET A 253 -2.01 24.66 -31.59
N VAL A 254 -0.73 24.30 -31.74
CA VAL A 254 0.37 24.97 -31.02
C VAL A 254 0.43 26.45 -31.39
N LYS A 255 0.36 26.81 -32.67
CA LYS A 255 0.33 28.21 -33.13
C LYS A 255 -0.89 28.95 -32.59
N LYS A 256 -2.05 28.29 -32.48
CA LYS A 256 -3.26 28.88 -31.87
C LYS A 256 -3.07 29.14 -30.38
N GLU A 257 -2.47 28.21 -29.65
CA GLU A 257 -2.21 28.36 -28.21
C GLU A 257 -1.16 29.45 -27.93
N ILE A 258 -0.08 29.52 -28.71
CA ILE A 258 0.93 30.58 -28.59
C ILE A 258 0.26 31.95 -28.75
N ARG A 259 -0.61 32.12 -29.74
CA ARG A 259 -1.38 33.37 -29.92
C ARG A 259 -2.31 33.66 -28.75
N ARG A 260 -3.03 32.66 -28.23
CA ARG A 260 -3.91 32.82 -27.05
C ARG A 260 -3.14 33.29 -25.81
N ARG A 261 -1.96 32.71 -25.57
CA ARG A 261 -1.10 33.08 -24.43
C ARG A 261 -0.38 34.42 -24.64
N GLY A 262 0.00 34.73 -25.88
CA GLY A 262 0.66 35.97 -26.25
C GLY A 262 -0.26 37.20 -26.33
N GLY A 263 -1.56 36.99 -26.61
CA GLY A 263 -2.59 38.04 -26.62
C GLY A 263 -3.20 38.37 -25.27
N ASN A 264 -2.76 37.71 -24.18
CA ASN A 264 -3.14 37.97 -22.79
C ASN A 264 -2.00 38.67 -22.01
N LYS A 265 -1.04 39.29 -22.71
CA LYS A 265 -0.03 40.17 -22.13
C LYS A 265 -0.37 41.63 -22.42
#